data_AF-A0A0N0JZ74-F1
#
_entry.id   AF-A0A0N0JZ74-F1
#
_cell.length_a   1.000
_cell.length_b   1.000
_cell.length_c   1.000
_cell.angle_alpha   90.00
_cell.angle_beta   90.00
_cell.angle_gamma   90.00
#
_symmetry.space_group_name_H-M   'P 1'
#
loop_
_entity.id
_entity.type
_entity.pdbx_description
1 polymer ?
#
loop_
_entity_poly.entity_id
_entity_poly.type
_entity_poly.pdbx_seq_one_letter_code
_entity_poly.pdbx_strand_id
1 'polypeptide(L)'
;MAPEDVFDAILALLSATSYKRRFAEDLEDVFPHIPFPADHAVLMRAVAVGREIRAVETFARPAEARFRPAAFCRLASEPAAGDVVGAVTWRAGEIILCPDGRGRITGIPEAVWGFAVSGYRVLPRWIDGRRGLPADLGLVRELRDVAARIAELIHRFDEADLVLDATLAHSLTRAELGSPAALAEAEPDGDD
;
A
#
# COMPACT_ATOMS: atom_id res chain seq x y z
N MET A 1 -22.30 0.55 10.62
CA MET A 1 -20.87 0.49 10.23
C MET A 1 -20.21 -0.56 11.09
N ALA A 2 -19.46 -1.48 10.49
CA ALA A 2 -18.78 -2.54 11.23
C ALA A 2 -17.41 -2.03 11.76
N PRO A 3 -16.80 -2.67 12.78
CA PRO A 3 -15.46 -2.31 13.25
C PRO A 3 -14.41 -2.30 12.14
N GLU A 4 -14.51 -3.21 11.18
CA GLU A 4 -13.62 -3.30 10.02
C GLU A 4 -13.73 -2.08 9.10
N ASP A 5 -14.91 -1.47 8.99
CA ASP A 5 -15.07 -0.25 8.20
C ASP A 5 -14.29 0.91 8.83
N VAL A 6 -14.30 1.02 10.16
CA VAL A 6 -13.51 2.04 10.88
C VAL A 6 -12.01 1.79 10.68
N PHE A 7 -11.57 0.53 10.78
CA PHE A 7 -10.19 0.16 10.49
C PHE A 7 -9.80 0.53 9.05
N ASP A 8 -10.63 0.17 8.08
CA ASP A 8 -10.37 0.46 6.67
C ASP A 8 -10.32 1.98 6.42
N ALA A 9 -11.21 2.78 7.02
CA ALA A 9 -11.16 4.24 6.91
C ALA A 9 -9.85 4.82 7.49
N ILE A 10 -9.42 4.36 8.67
CA ILE A 10 -8.15 4.79 9.29
C ILE A 10 -6.96 4.40 8.39
N LEU A 11 -6.95 3.16 7.89
CA LEU A 11 -5.90 2.67 7.00
C LEU A 11 -5.79 3.55 5.76
N ALA A 12 -6.91 3.88 5.11
CA ALA A 12 -6.91 4.76 3.94
C ALA A 12 -6.27 6.12 4.27
N LEU A 13 -6.72 6.78 5.34
CA LEU A 13 -6.23 8.11 5.71
C LEU A 13 -4.75 8.13 6.07
N LEU A 14 -4.24 7.09 6.74
CA LEU A 14 -2.82 6.96 7.07
C LEU A 14 -1.94 6.54 5.88
N SER A 15 -2.53 5.85 4.91
CA SER A 15 -1.84 5.46 3.67
C SER A 15 -1.62 6.63 2.72
N ALA A 16 -2.41 7.70 2.83
CA ALA A 16 -2.22 8.94 2.09
C ALA A 16 -0.78 9.46 2.22
N THR A 17 -0.13 9.71 1.09
CA THR A 17 1.23 10.28 1.06
C THR A 17 1.25 11.70 1.61
N SER A 18 0.19 12.46 1.34
CA SER A 18 0.03 13.82 1.83
C SER A 18 -0.12 13.88 3.36
N TYR A 19 -0.70 12.87 4.01
CA TYR A 19 -0.77 12.78 5.47
C TYR A 19 0.62 12.80 6.09
N LYS A 20 1.49 11.86 5.67
CA LYS A 20 2.86 11.73 6.19
C LYS A 20 3.69 12.98 5.94
N ARG A 21 3.50 13.66 4.80
CA ARG A 21 4.21 14.91 4.48
C ARG A 21 3.72 16.07 5.34
N ARG A 22 2.40 16.16 5.55
CA ARG A 22 1.78 17.26 6.29
C ARG A 22 2.10 17.22 7.78
N PHE A 23 2.16 16.03 8.36
CA PHE A 23 2.37 15.81 9.79
C PHE A 23 3.76 15.22 10.08
N ALA A 24 4.75 15.43 9.20
CA ALA A 24 6.06 14.78 9.30
C ALA A 24 6.76 15.06 10.65
N GLU A 25 6.76 16.33 11.08
CA GLU A 25 7.37 16.76 12.35
C GLU A 25 6.66 16.11 13.55
N ASP A 26 5.32 16.19 13.58
CA ASP A 26 4.53 15.60 14.69
C ASP A 26 4.71 14.07 14.77
N LEU A 27 4.79 13.39 13.63
CA LEU A 27 4.92 11.92 13.55
C LEU A 27 6.27 11.40 14.04
N GLU A 28 7.28 12.27 14.22
CA GLU A 28 8.56 11.89 14.84
C GLU A 28 8.43 11.73 16.36
N ASP A 29 7.54 12.49 17.00
CA ASP A 29 7.44 12.59 18.45
C ASP A 29 6.15 11.97 19.04
N VAL A 30 5.04 11.98 18.30
CA VAL A 30 3.73 11.55 18.81
C VAL A 30 3.00 10.59 17.88
N PHE A 31 2.05 9.83 18.45
CA PHE A 31 1.20 8.93 17.69
C PHE A 31 0.36 9.68 16.64
N PRO A 32 0.04 9.05 15.49
CA PRO A 32 -0.79 9.66 14.47
C PRO A 32 -2.18 10.07 14.99
N HIS A 33 -2.55 11.33 14.77
CA HIS A 33 -3.92 11.80 14.98
C HIS A 33 -4.72 11.69 13.68
N ILE A 34 -5.84 10.98 13.72
CA ILE A 34 -6.61 10.68 12.51
C ILE A 34 -7.73 11.72 12.34
N PRO A 35 -7.72 12.56 11.28
CA PRO A 35 -8.86 13.40 10.96
C PRO A 35 -9.98 12.48 10.47
N PHE A 36 -11.15 12.51 11.10
CA PHE A 36 -12.27 11.67 10.67
C PHE A 36 -13.21 12.48 9.76
N PRO A 37 -13.72 11.91 8.65
CA PRO A 37 -14.62 12.66 7.76
C PRO A 37 -15.96 12.94 8.44
N ALA A 38 -16.43 14.20 8.41
CA ALA A 38 -17.77 14.54 8.89
C ALA A 38 -18.87 14.14 7.89
N ASP A 39 -18.55 14.17 6.59
CA ASP A 39 -19.45 13.76 5.52
C ASP A 39 -19.45 12.22 5.36
N HIS A 40 -20.64 11.62 5.44
CA HIS A 40 -20.82 10.18 5.35
C HIS A 40 -20.36 9.59 4.00
N ALA A 41 -20.53 10.30 2.88
CA ALA A 41 -20.06 9.82 1.58
C ALA A 41 -18.52 9.86 1.50
N VAL A 42 -17.86 10.85 2.10
CA VAL A 42 -16.39 10.88 2.21
C VAL A 42 -15.91 9.73 3.11
N LEU A 43 -16.60 9.46 4.21
CA LEU A 43 -16.29 8.30 5.07
C LEU A 43 -16.40 6.98 4.31
N MET A 44 -17.51 6.75 3.60
CA MET A 44 -17.68 5.51 2.84
C MET A 44 -16.65 5.36 1.71
N ARG A 45 -16.18 6.47 1.12
CA ARG A 45 -15.04 6.44 0.20
C ARG A 45 -13.74 6.03 0.90
N ALA A 46 -13.47 6.55 2.10
CA ALA A 46 -12.31 6.14 2.90
C ALA A 46 -12.33 4.63 3.18
N VAL A 47 -13.49 4.12 3.64
CA VAL A 47 -13.71 2.68 3.86
C VAL A 47 -13.41 1.87 2.59
N ALA A 48 -13.94 2.30 1.44
CA ALA A 48 -13.74 1.58 0.19
C ALA A 48 -12.26 1.53 -0.24
N VAL A 49 -11.56 2.66 -0.19
CA VAL A 49 -10.12 2.72 -0.53
C VAL A 49 -9.29 1.88 0.44
N GLY A 50 -9.54 2.00 1.74
CA GLY A 50 -8.81 1.27 2.77
C GLY A 50 -9.00 -0.24 2.69
N ARG A 51 -10.21 -0.69 2.38
CA ARG A 51 -10.50 -2.10 2.15
C ARG A 51 -9.67 -2.67 1.00
N GLU A 52 -9.53 -1.91 -0.09
CA GLU A 52 -8.71 -2.33 -1.23
C GLU A 52 -7.22 -2.36 -0.88
N ILE A 53 -6.72 -1.35 -0.15
CA ILE A 53 -5.34 -1.33 0.37
C ILE A 53 -5.09 -2.58 1.22
N ARG A 54 -5.94 -2.82 2.23
CA ARG A 54 -5.84 -4.00 3.10
C ARG A 54 -5.83 -5.29 2.29
N ALA A 55 -6.73 -5.43 1.32
CA ALA A 55 -6.83 -6.65 0.51
C ALA A 55 -5.57 -6.91 -0.33
N VAL A 56 -4.90 -5.85 -0.82
CA VAL A 56 -3.63 -5.95 -1.55
C VAL A 56 -2.47 -6.28 -0.63
N GLU A 57 -2.35 -5.60 0.52
CA GLU A 57 -1.25 -5.77 1.49
C GLU A 57 -1.28 -7.12 2.19
N THR A 58 -2.48 -7.64 2.47
CA THR A 58 -2.68 -8.94 3.13
C THR A 58 -2.70 -10.12 2.15
N PHE A 59 -2.52 -9.87 0.86
CA PHE A 59 -2.61 -10.87 -0.20
C PHE A 59 -3.97 -11.58 -0.29
N ALA A 60 -5.03 -11.01 0.28
CA ALA A 60 -6.39 -11.56 0.26
C ALA A 60 -6.97 -11.68 -1.16
N ARG A 61 -6.46 -10.86 -2.09
CA ARG A 61 -6.72 -10.99 -3.54
C ARG A 61 -5.45 -10.74 -4.36
N PRO A 62 -5.39 -11.17 -5.63
CA PRO A 62 -4.33 -10.75 -6.55
C PRO A 62 -4.42 -9.24 -6.85
N ALA A 63 -3.31 -8.67 -7.33
CA ALA A 63 -3.33 -7.33 -7.90
C ALA A 63 -4.25 -7.27 -9.13
N GLU A 64 -4.93 -6.14 -9.35
CA GLU A 64 -5.84 -5.99 -10.49
C GLU A 64 -5.09 -6.11 -11.82
N ALA A 65 -5.79 -6.63 -12.84
CA ALA A 65 -5.21 -6.88 -14.15
C ALA A 65 -4.56 -5.64 -14.81
N ARG A 66 -5.11 -4.45 -14.54
CA ARG A 66 -4.58 -3.17 -15.05
C ARG A 66 -3.18 -2.82 -14.54
N PHE A 67 -2.76 -3.35 -13.39
CA PHE A 67 -1.41 -3.14 -12.82
C PHE A 67 -0.40 -4.21 -13.24
N ARG A 68 -0.82 -5.17 -14.08
CA ARG A 68 0.03 -6.24 -14.60
C ARG A 68 -0.10 -6.40 -16.13
N PRO A 69 0.00 -5.32 -16.92
CA PRO A 69 -0.03 -5.43 -18.38
C PRO A 69 1.14 -6.29 -18.87
N ALA A 70 1.05 -6.82 -20.10
CA ALA A 70 2.06 -7.76 -20.63
C ALA A 70 3.50 -7.21 -20.58
N ALA A 71 3.67 -5.90 -20.79
CA ALA A 71 4.97 -5.22 -20.75
C ALA A 71 5.51 -4.99 -19.32
N PHE A 72 4.67 -5.09 -18.29
CA PHE A 72 5.07 -4.87 -16.90
C PHE A 72 5.92 -6.04 -16.39
N CYS A 73 7.10 -5.72 -15.86
CA CYS A 73 8.07 -6.70 -15.35
C CYS A 73 8.25 -7.90 -16.30
N ARG A 74 8.40 -7.62 -17.60
CA ARG A 74 8.51 -8.61 -18.68
C ARG A 74 9.85 -9.35 -18.60
N LEU A 75 9.79 -10.68 -18.59
CA LEU A 75 10.96 -11.52 -18.77
C LEU A 75 11.45 -11.41 -20.22
N ALA A 76 12.61 -10.78 -20.40
CA ALA A 76 13.24 -10.55 -21.70
C ALA A 76 14.25 -11.65 -22.05
N SER A 77 14.84 -12.31 -21.07
CA SER A 77 15.61 -13.54 -21.24
C SER A 77 15.36 -14.48 -20.06
N GLU A 78 15.25 -15.77 -20.33
CA GLU A 78 15.05 -16.77 -19.28
C GLU A 78 16.37 -17.07 -18.55
N PRO A 79 16.31 -17.38 -17.24
CA PRO A 79 17.40 -18.07 -16.55
C PRO A 79 17.60 -19.48 -17.13
N ALA A 80 18.80 -20.02 -16.99
CA ALA A 80 19.10 -21.42 -17.29
C ALA A 80 18.86 -22.32 -16.06
N ALA A 81 18.75 -23.63 -16.30
CA ALA A 81 18.68 -24.60 -15.21
C ALA A 81 19.93 -24.53 -14.33
N GLY A 82 19.73 -24.40 -13.02
CA GLY A 82 20.82 -24.24 -12.04
C GLY A 82 21.24 -22.79 -11.77
N ASP A 83 20.67 -21.82 -12.47
CA ASP A 83 20.91 -20.41 -12.18
C ASP A 83 20.36 -20.02 -10.80
N VAL A 84 21.05 -19.08 -10.17
CA VAL A 84 20.68 -18.52 -8.86
C VAL A 84 20.55 -17.01 -8.92
N VAL A 85 19.71 -16.47 -8.04
CA VAL A 85 19.54 -15.02 -7.89
C VAL A 85 20.83 -14.41 -7.37
N GLY A 86 21.35 -13.43 -8.10
CA GLY A 86 22.51 -12.63 -7.73
C GLY A 86 22.13 -11.26 -7.15
N ALA A 87 23.15 -10.41 -7.01
CA ALA A 87 22.93 -9.01 -6.73
C ALA A 87 22.33 -8.32 -7.97
N VAL A 88 21.21 -7.63 -7.80
CA VAL A 88 20.54 -6.93 -8.90
C VAL A 88 20.74 -5.43 -8.81
N THR A 89 20.89 -4.77 -9.96
CA THR A 89 20.86 -3.31 -10.07
C THR A 89 19.83 -2.92 -11.09
N TRP A 90 18.94 -2.00 -10.74
CA TRP A 90 17.97 -1.45 -11.68
C TRP A 90 18.61 -0.34 -12.51
N ARG A 91 18.45 -0.42 -13.83
CA ARG A 91 18.90 0.60 -14.79
C ARG A 91 17.85 0.73 -15.88
N ALA A 92 17.31 1.94 -16.05
CA ALA A 92 16.36 2.26 -17.12
C ALA A 92 15.20 1.24 -17.26
N GLY A 93 14.61 0.82 -16.15
CA GLY A 93 13.49 -0.11 -16.15
C GLY A 93 13.87 -1.59 -16.20
N GLU A 94 15.16 -1.92 -16.12
CA GLU A 94 15.68 -3.29 -16.27
C GLU A 94 16.48 -3.75 -15.05
N ILE A 95 16.36 -5.04 -14.73
CA ILE A 95 17.27 -5.79 -13.85
C ILE A 95 17.74 -7.09 -14.53
N ILE A 96 18.85 -7.61 -14.05
CA ILE A 96 19.38 -8.93 -14.45
C ILE A 96 19.43 -9.78 -13.18
N LEU A 97 18.69 -10.90 -13.15
CA LEU A 97 18.62 -11.77 -11.96
C LEU A 97 19.93 -12.55 -11.74
N CYS A 98 20.56 -13.03 -12.80
CA CYS A 98 21.72 -13.92 -12.72
C CYS A 98 23.03 -13.14 -12.92
N PRO A 99 24.11 -13.43 -12.17
CA PRO A 99 25.40 -12.75 -12.33
C PRO A 99 26.02 -12.81 -13.73
N ASP A 100 25.64 -13.79 -14.54
CA ASP A 100 26.18 -14.05 -15.88
C ASP A 100 25.33 -13.45 -17.01
N GLY A 101 24.39 -12.55 -16.69
CA GLY A 101 23.63 -11.80 -17.70
C GLY A 101 22.28 -12.41 -18.07
N ARG A 102 21.91 -13.58 -17.52
CA ARG A 102 20.61 -14.22 -17.76
C ARG A 102 19.51 -13.73 -16.81
N GLY A 103 18.27 -14.13 -17.09
CA GLY A 103 17.11 -13.74 -16.28
C GLY A 103 16.84 -12.23 -16.34
N ARG A 104 16.91 -11.63 -17.54
CA ARG A 104 16.67 -10.19 -17.71
C ARG A 104 15.19 -9.90 -17.57
N ILE A 105 14.84 -8.96 -16.69
CA ILE A 105 13.48 -8.46 -16.50
C ILE A 105 13.45 -6.98 -16.84
N THR A 106 12.53 -6.60 -17.72
CA THR A 106 12.37 -5.24 -18.27
C THR A 106 11.00 -4.68 -17.93
N GLY A 107 10.80 -3.38 -18.10
CA GLY A 107 9.51 -2.73 -17.84
C GLY A 107 9.14 -2.68 -16.37
N ILE A 108 10.13 -2.56 -15.48
CA ILE A 108 9.94 -2.27 -14.05
C ILE A 108 9.86 -0.74 -13.89
N PRO A 109 8.69 -0.16 -13.55
CA PRO A 109 8.60 1.29 -13.37
C PRO A 109 9.50 1.80 -12.24
N GLU A 110 10.03 3.00 -12.39
CA GLU A 110 10.89 3.63 -11.38
C GLU A 110 10.16 3.79 -10.04
N ALA A 111 8.89 4.21 -10.07
CA ALA A 111 8.07 4.34 -8.87
C ALA A 111 7.92 3.00 -8.10
N VAL A 112 7.80 1.88 -8.82
CA VAL A 112 7.72 0.53 -8.20
C VAL A 112 9.07 0.12 -7.62
N TRP A 113 10.17 0.40 -8.32
CA TRP A 113 11.51 0.10 -7.82
C TRP A 113 11.90 0.96 -6.61
N GLY A 114 11.47 2.23 -6.60
CA GLY A 114 11.74 3.22 -5.57
C GLY A 114 10.80 3.16 -4.37
N PHE A 115 9.68 2.44 -4.47
CA PHE A 115 8.70 2.33 -3.40
C PHE A 115 9.34 1.77 -2.11
N ALA A 116 9.16 2.52 -1.02
CA ALA A 116 9.78 2.22 0.26
C ALA A 116 8.79 2.33 1.43
N VAL A 117 8.96 1.44 2.40
CA VAL A 117 8.25 1.45 3.67
C VAL A 117 9.30 1.50 4.78
N SER A 118 9.24 2.51 5.65
CA SER A 118 10.23 2.73 6.72
C SER A 118 11.69 2.76 6.20
N GLY A 119 11.91 3.41 5.06
CA GLY A 119 13.22 3.51 4.41
C GLY A 119 13.68 2.24 3.66
N TYR A 120 12.97 1.12 3.77
CA TYR A 120 13.28 -0.10 3.04
C TYR A 120 12.59 -0.12 1.67
N ARG A 121 13.38 -0.10 0.59
CA ARG A 121 12.86 -0.32 -0.76
C ARG A 121 12.35 -1.75 -0.90
N VAL A 122 11.05 -1.91 -1.07
CA VAL A 122 10.36 -3.20 -0.90
C VAL A 122 10.81 -4.21 -1.95
N LEU A 123 10.68 -3.89 -3.23
CA LEU A 123 11.04 -4.81 -4.32
C LEU A 123 12.54 -5.16 -4.32
N PRO A 124 13.48 -4.21 -4.19
CA PRO A 124 14.90 -4.53 -4.05
C PRO A 124 15.20 -5.44 -2.85
N ARG A 125 14.60 -5.18 -1.69
CA ARG A 125 14.80 -5.99 -0.47
C ARG A 125 14.22 -7.39 -0.62
N TRP A 126 13.08 -7.51 -1.29
CA TRP A 126 12.45 -8.81 -1.60
C TRP A 126 13.34 -9.68 -2.48
N ILE A 127 14.00 -9.09 -3.49
CA ILE A 127 14.97 -9.78 -4.36
C ILE A 127 16.24 -10.13 -3.58
N ASP A 128 16.74 -9.19 -2.79
CA ASP A 128 17.95 -9.36 -1.96
C ASP A 128 17.83 -10.54 -0.98
N GLY A 129 16.66 -10.69 -0.35
CA GLY A 129 16.37 -11.83 0.54
C GLY A 129 16.31 -13.19 -0.15
N ARG A 130 16.42 -13.24 -1.49
CA ARG A 130 16.38 -14.46 -2.30
C ARG A 130 17.70 -14.75 -2.99
N ARG A 131 18.77 -14.00 -2.71
CA ARG A 131 20.10 -14.28 -3.27
C ARG A 131 20.53 -15.72 -2.95
N GLY A 132 21.06 -16.40 -3.95
CA GLY A 132 21.47 -17.82 -3.85
C GLY A 132 20.34 -18.83 -4.00
N LEU A 133 19.07 -18.40 -4.01
CA LEU A 133 17.95 -19.28 -4.36
C LEU A 133 17.87 -19.46 -5.89
N PRO A 134 17.21 -20.53 -6.37
CA PRO A 134 17.00 -20.75 -7.80
C PRO A 134 16.35 -19.55 -8.49
N ALA A 135 16.95 -19.10 -9.59
CA ALA A 135 16.34 -18.12 -10.48
C ALA A 135 15.51 -18.87 -11.52
N ASP A 136 14.25 -19.16 -11.22
CA ASP A 136 13.35 -19.89 -12.12
C ASP A 136 12.10 -19.09 -12.50
N LEU A 137 11.24 -19.68 -13.34
CA LEU A 137 9.99 -19.02 -13.74
C LEU A 137 9.00 -18.84 -12.57
N GLY A 138 9.13 -19.63 -11.49
CA GLY A 138 8.36 -19.45 -10.26
C GLY A 138 8.71 -18.14 -9.57
N LEU A 139 10.00 -17.93 -9.33
CA LEU A 139 10.54 -16.68 -8.81
C LEU A 139 10.11 -15.48 -9.66
N VAL A 140 10.22 -15.58 -10.99
CA VAL A 140 9.82 -14.50 -11.90
C VAL A 140 8.33 -14.17 -11.75
N ARG A 141 7.46 -15.19 -11.60
CA ARG A 141 6.03 -14.97 -11.36
C ARG A 141 5.76 -14.27 -10.02
N GLU A 142 6.44 -14.69 -8.96
CA GLU A 142 6.32 -14.03 -7.64
C GLU A 142 6.81 -12.58 -7.68
N LEU A 143 7.94 -12.32 -8.32
CA LEU A 143 8.48 -10.97 -8.49
C LEU A 143 7.48 -10.08 -9.21
N ARG A 144 6.89 -10.57 -10.30
CA ARG A 144 5.85 -9.86 -11.05
C ARG A 144 4.61 -9.58 -10.20
N ASP A 145 4.18 -10.52 -9.36
CA ASP A 145 3.03 -10.32 -8.47
C ASP A 145 3.33 -9.24 -7.43
N VAL A 146 4.47 -9.32 -6.73
CA VAL A 146 4.90 -8.31 -5.75
C VAL A 146 5.03 -6.93 -6.38
N ALA A 147 5.66 -6.84 -7.56
CA ALA A 147 5.78 -5.58 -8.28
C ALA A 147 4.41 -5.01 -8.67
N ALA A 148 3.47 -5.85 -9.12
CA ALA A 148 2.12 -5.41 -9.49
C ALA A 148 1.32 -4.91 -8.28
N ARG A 149 1.46 -5.57 -7.13
CA ARG A 149 0.86 -5.11 -5.86
C ARG A 149 1.41 -3.77 -5.43
N ILE A 150 2.73 -3.55 -5.53
CA ILE A 150 3.34 -2.25 -5.26
C ILE A 150 2.77 -1.18 -6.20
N ALA A 151 2.67 -1.48 -7.50
CA ALA A 151 2.10 -0.56 -8.49
C ALA A 151 0.64 -0.20 -8.15
N GLU A 152 -0.15 -1.19 -7.74
CA GLU A 152 -1.51 -0.97 -7.28
C GLU A 152 -1.57 -0.12 -6.01
N LEU A 153 -0.74 -0.41 -4.99
CA LEU A 153 -0.70 0.36 -3.74
C LEU A 153 -0.36 1.82 -3.98
N ILE A 154 0.59 2.12 -4.87
CA ILE A 154 0.91 3.51 -5.24
C ILE A 154 -0.36 4.22 -5.75
N HIS A 155 -1.11 3.58 -6.65
CA HIS A 155 -2.37 4.13 -7.14
C HIS A 155 -3.41 4.31 -6.03
N ARG A 156 -3.55 3.33 -5.14
CA ARG A 156 -4.50 3.41 -4.01
C ARG A 156 -4.11 4.51 -3.02
N PHE A 157 -2.83 4.81 -2.88
CA PHE A 157 -2.34 5.91 -2.03
C PHE A 157 -2.65 7.27 -2.66
N ASP A 158 -2.63 7.39 -3.99
CA ASP A 158 -3.12 8.59 -4.68
C ASP A 158 -4.65 8.76 -4.47
N GLU A 159 -5.43 7.67 -4.52
CA GLU A 159 -6.86 7.70 -4.19
C GLU A 159 -7.09 8.13 -2.73
N ALA A 160 -6.24 7.65 -1.81
CA ALA A 160 -6.27 8.03 -0.40
C ALA A 160 -5.95 9.51 -0.18
N ASP A 161 -5.00 10.09 -0.94
CA ASP A 161 -4.71 11.53 -0.89
C ASP A 161 -5.96 12.36 -1.23
N LEU A 162 -6.73 11.96 -2.25
CA LEU A 162 -8.00 12.62 -2.61
C LEU A 162 -9.09 12.47 -1.54
N VAL A 163 -9.05 11.40 -0.75
CA VAL A 163 -9.95 11.21 0.39
C VAL A 163 -9.51 12.09 1.56
N LEU A 164 -8.21 12.16 1.84
CA LEU A 164 -7.68 13.00 2.91
C LEU A 164 -7.98 14.48 2.64
N ASP A 165 -7.77 14.96 1.42
CA ASP A 165 -8.06 16.36 1.07
C ASP A 165 -9.53 16.72 1.31
N ALA A 166 -10.46 15.84 0.91
CA ALA A 166 -11.89 16.00 1.19
C ALA A 166 -12.21 15.93 2.70
N THR A 167 -11.50 15.07 3.43
CA THR A 167 -11.63 14.91 4.89
C THR A 167 -11.19 16.17 5.63
N LEU A 168 -10.06 16.75 5.23
CA LEU A 168 -9.51 17.97 5.84
C LEU A 168 -10.35 19.21 5.54
N ALA A 169 -11.10 19.22 4.43
CA ALA A 169 -12.06 20.27 4.12
C ALA A 169 -13.24 20.31 5.10
N HIS A 170 -13.65 19.16 5.66
CA HIS A 170 -14.70 19.07 6.66
C HIS A 170 -14.46 17.87 7.59
N SER A 171 -13.57 18.07 8.55
CA SER A 171 -13.24 17.06 9.57
C SER A 171 -14.23 17.11 10.72
N LEU A 172 -14.64 15.94 11.17
CA LEU A 172 -15.55 15.76 12.29
C LEU A 172 -14.92 16.30 13.57
N THR A 173 -15.63 17.20 14.24
CA THR A 173 -15.19 17.83 15.48
C THR A 173 -15.80 17.15 16.70
N ARG A 174 -15.18 17.34 17.86
CA ARG A 174 -15.73 16.87 19.14
C ARG A 174 -17.13 17.43 19.43
N ALA A 175 -17.42 18.65 18.97
CA ALA A 175 -18.73 19.27 19.16
C ALA A 175 -19.82 18.54 18.38
N GLU A 176 -19.51 18.08 17.16
CA GLU A 176 -20.44 17.37 16.28
C GLU A 176 -20.67 15.91 16.71
N LEU A 177 -19.70 15.31 17.39
CA LEU A 177 -19.83 13.97 18.00
C LEU A 177 -20.72 13.95 19.24
N GLY A 178 -21.14 15.12 19.75
CA GLY A 178 -21.76 15.24 21.06
C GLY A 178 -20.73 15.12 22.19
N SER A 179 -20.98 15.82 23.31
CA SER A 179 -20.15 15.62 24.51
C SER A 179 -20.32 14.17 25.01
N PRO A 180 -19.27 13.50 25.53
CA PRO A 180 -19.43 12.18 26.15
C PRO A 180 -20.48 12.15 27.28
N ALA A 181 -20.82 13.31 27.88
CA ALA A 181 -21.94 13.43 28.81
C ALA A 181 -23.31 13.13 28.15
N ALA A 182 -23.51 13.53 26.90
CA ALA A 182 -24.77 13.32 26.16
C ALA A 182 -24.93 11.87 25.66
N LEU A 183 -23.83 11.11 25.54
CA LEU A 183 -23.85 9.70 25.18
C LEU A 183 -24.15 8.79 26.39
N ALA A 184 -23.85 9.25 27.61
CA ALA A 184 -24.17 8.54 28.85
C ALA A 184 -25.65 8.71 29.29
N GLU A 185 -26.28 9.84 28.96
CA GLU A 185 -27.71 10.10 29.23
C GLU A 185 -28.66 9.33 28.29
N ALA A 186 -28.13 8.58 27.31
CA ALA A 186 -28.90 7.80 26.34
C ALA A 186 -29.03 6.31 26.72
N GLU A 187 -28.43 5.85 27.82
CA GLU A 187 -28.82 4.57 28.43
C GLU A 187 -30.13 4.80 29.20
N PRO A 188 -31.26 4.19 28.82
CA PRO A 188 -32.43 4.23 29.66
C PRO A 188 -32.11 3.49 30.96
N ASP A 189 -32.33 4.16 32.10
CA ASP A 189 -32.47 3.51 33.40
C ASP A 189 -33.48 2.38 33.25
N GLY A 190 -32.97 1.15 33.13
CA GLY A 190 -33.75 -0.06 33.24
C GLY A 190 -33.95 -0.35 34.72
N ASP A 191 -34.99 0.25 35.30
CA ASP A 191 -35.55 -0.15 36.59
C ASP A 191 -37.02 -0.55 36.36
N ASP A 192 -37.23 -1.86 36.16
CA ASP A 192 -38.18 -2.75 36.88
C ASP A 192 -38.22 -4.16 36.22
#